data_AF-A0A834E7B4-F1
#
_entry.id   AF-A0A834E7B4-F1
#
_cell.length_a   1.000
_cell.length_b   1.000
_cell.length_c   1.000
_cell.angle_alpha   90.00
_cell.angle_beta   90.00
_cell.angle_gamma   90.00
#
_symmetry.space_group_name_H-M   'P 1'
#
loop_
_entity.id
_entity.type
_entity.pdbx_description
1 polymer ?
#
loop_
_entity_poly.entity_id
_entity_poly.type
_entity_poly.pdbx_seq_one_letter_code
_entity_poly.pdbx_strand_id
1 'polypeptide(L)'
;MAKCKRFLMSYLNEVRSTEVANGYKEDIDTALLKLYAEADHDSLLDLLVTENSCLLTDSAAWLEKHKKYFALGLLYHYNNQDAAAVQLWVNIVNGDIHDSTRSDLYEYVIDFLTYSSDQELVWKYADWALQKSEEVGVQVFTKRHLEEEQNSFNPDDILTCLKKYPDALVKYLEHLVMDRKLQREEYHTHLAVLYLDKVLQQRPSADSMGTEVTEAQAKLRHLLQKSDVYRVRFLMEKVQGASLPMERAILHGKLEEHEKALRILVHELRDIPAAEDYCLWRSEGRDPAYRQQLFHTLLTLYLSPSSSAPELAVAAVDLLNHHAAEFDAAQVLPLLPGSWSVQLLCPFLTGAMRDSVHTRRTAQVALGLAKSENLIYKYDKMRLKGSSFRLSDKNLCQTCQNPFCEPVFVRYPNGGLVHTHCAASRHMDPSSPRPGART
;
A
#
# COMPACT_ATOMS: atom_id res chain seq x y z
N MET A 1 -32.39 -54.42 10.37
CA MET A 1 -30.95 -54.10 10.24
C MET A 1 -30.63 -52.61 10.35
N ALA A 2 -31.30 -51.70 9.62
CA ALA A 2 -31.00 -50.25 9.66
C ALA A 2 -31.05 -49.61 11.07
N LYS A 3 -32.00 -50.00 11.94
CA LYS A 3 -32.08 -49.50 13.33
C LYS A 3 -30.89 -49.94 14.20
N CYS A 4 -30.41 -51.18 14.02
CA CYS A 4 -29.24 -51.69 14.74
C CYS A 4 -27.95 -50.99 14.28
N LYS A 5 -27.82 -50.69 12.98
CA LYS A 5 -26.68 -49.94 12.43
C LYS A 5 -26.61 -48.52 12.97
N ARG A 6 -27.74 -47.80 13.06
CA ARG A 6 -27.79 -46.46 13.67
C ARG A 6 -27.46 -46.46 15.16
N PHE A 7 -27.96 -47.46 15.90
CA PHE A 7 -27.60 -47.63 17.31
C PHE A 7 -26.09 -47.86 17.47
N LEU A 8 -25.51 -48.72 16.64
CA LEU A 8 -24.08 -49.00 16.64
C LEU A 8 -23.24 -47.75 16.28
N MET A 9 -23.67 -46.94 15.32
CA MET A 9 -23.03 -45.66 14.99
C MET A 9 -23.03 -44.69 16.18
N SER A 10 -24.17 -44.52 16.85
CA SER A 10 -24.29 -43.63 18.02
C SER A 10 -23.41 -44.12 19.16
N TYR A 11 -23.45 -45.43 19.43
CA TYR A 11 -22.67 -46.05 20.51
C TYR A 11 -21.17 -45.93 20.29
N LEU A 12 -20.68 -46.26 19.08
CA LEU A 12 -19.26 -46.16 18.76
C LEU A 12 -18.76 -44.70 18.77
N ASN A 13 -19.58 -43.74 18.34
CA ASN A 13 -19.23 -42.33 18.38
C ASN A 13 -19.14 -41.80 19.84
N GLU A 14 -20.03 -42.23 20.73
CA GLU A 14 -19.96 -41.90 22.16
C GLU A 14 -18.71 -42.50 22.80
N VAL A 15 -18.43 -43.79 22.52
CA VAL A 15 -17.29 -44.52 23.07
C VAL A 15 -15.95 -43.93 22.60
N ARG A 16 -15.86 -43.39 21.37
CA ARG A 16 -14.66 -42.73 20.83
C ARG A 16 -14.09 -41.65 21.76
N SER A 17 -14.95 -40.96 22.51
CA SER A 17 -14.57 -39.87 23.42
C SER A 17 -14.18 -40.33 24.84
N THR A 18 -14.32 -41.62 25.15
CA THR A 18 -14.13 -42.18 26.49
C THR A 18 -12.78 -42.89 26.64
N GLU A 19 -12.29 -43.00 27.88
CA GLU A 19 -11.03 -43.70 28.20
C GLU A 19 -11.01 -45.18 27.78
N VAL A 20 -12.20 -45.78 27.58
CA VAL A 20 -12.39 -47.17 27.13
C VAL A 20 -11.89 -47.39 25.69
N ALA A 21 -11.82 -46.33 24.89
CA ALA A 21 -11.29 -46.40 23.52
C ALA A 21 -9.75 -46.47 23.47
N ASN A 22 -9.03 -46.21 24.58
CA ASN A 22 -7.57 -46.25 24.58
C ASN A 22 -7.06 -47.69 24.35
N GLY A 23 -6.56 -47.94 23.13
CA GLY A 23 -6.05 -49.24 22.67
C GLY A 23 -6.86 -49.89 21.54
N TYR A 24 -8.12 -49.49 21.31
CA TYR A 24 -8.98 -50.00 20.24
C TYR A 24 -9.46 -48.90 19.27
N LYS A 25 -8.81 -47.74 19.30
CA LYS A 25 -9.20 -46.58 18.47
C LYS A 25 -9.23 -46.94 16.97
N GLU A 26 -8.27 -47.73 16.51
CA GLU A 26 -8.16 -48.16 15.11
C GLU A 26 -9.36 -49.00 14.65
N ASP A 27 -9.77 -49.98 15.45
CA ASP A 27 -10.93 -50.83 15.16
C ASP A 27 -12.24 -50.03 15.21
N ILE A 28 -12.37 -49.13 16.19
CA ILE A 28 -13.55 -48.27 16.37
C ILE A 28 -13.69 -47.30 15.20
N ASP A 29 -12.63 -46.58 14.84
CA ASP A 29 -12.64 -45.62 13.74
C ASP A 29 -12.86 -46.33 12.39
N THR A 30 -12.22 -47.49 12.16
CA THR A 30 -12.40 -48.28 10.93
C THR A 30 -13.84 -48.81 10.81
N ALA A 31 -14.43 -49.29 11.91
CA ALA A 31 -15.82 -49.73 11.93
C ALA A 31 -16.81 -48.57 11.71
N LEU A 32 -16.56 -47.41 12.32
CA LEU A 32 -17.34 -46.19 12.12
C LEU A 32 -17.28 -45.73 10.67
N LEU A 33 -16.09 -45.69 10.06
CA LEU A 33 -15.90 -45.33 8.65
C LEU A 33 -16.67 -46.27 7.72
N LYS A 34 -16.58 -47.60 7.93
CA LYS A 34 -17.31 -48.59 7.11
C LYS A 34 -18.82 -48.41 7.22
N LEU A 35 -19.33 -48.14 8.42
CA LEU A 35 -20.75 -47.90 8.68
C LEU A 35 -21.24 -46.57 8.09
N TYR A 36 -20.48 -45.49 8.24
CA TYR A 36 -20.83 -44.17 7.71
C TYR A 36 -20.78 -44.13 6.18
N ALA A 37 -19.81 -44.81 5.56
CA ALA A 37 -19.71 -44.93 4.11
C ALA A 37 -20.87 -45.75 3.50
N GLU A 38 -21.36 -46.78 4.20
CA GLU A 38 -22.52 -47.57 3.73
C GLU A 38 -23.84 -46.80 3.86
N ALA A 39 -23.94 -45.91 4.85
CA ALA A 39 -25.18 -45.21 5.19
C ALA A 39 -25.28 -43.78 4.64
N ASP A 40 -24.31 -43.34 3.83
CA ASP A 40 -24.21 -41.96 3.33
C ASP A 40 -24.38 -40.92 4.43
N HIS A 41 -23.74 -41.14 5.57
CA HIS A 41 -23.92 -40.30 6.74
C HIS A 41 -23.06 -39.03 6.66
N ASP A 42 -23.65 -37.86 6.95
CA ASP A 42 -22.98 -36.55 6.87
C ASP A 42 -21.69 -36.50 7.72
N SER A 43 -21.67 -37.23 8.85
CA SER A 43 -20.52 -37.29 9.77
C SER A 43 -19.31 -38.10 9.25
N LEU A 44 -19.38 -38.70 8.06
CA LEU A 44 -18.25 -39.41 7.45
C LEU A 44 -17.06 -38.47 7.24
N LEU A 45 -17.32 -37.25 6.77
CA LEU A 45 -16.28 -36.26 6.49
C LEU A 45 -15.71 -35.70 7.81
N ASP A 46 -16.56 -35.46 8.80
CA ASP A 46 -16.15 -35.00 10.13
C ASP A 46 -15.20 -36.01 10.82
N LEU A 47 -15.46 -37.32 10.66
CA LEU A 47 -14.59 -38.36 11.17
C LEU A 47 -13.18 -38.30 10.54
N LEU A 48 -13.11 -38.05 9.24
CA LEU A 48 -11.85 -38.04 8.48
C LEU A 48 -11.05 -36.75 8.64
N VAL A 49 -11.71 -35.64 8.92
CA VAL A 49 -11.06 -34.34 9.21
C VAL A 49 -10.52 -34.29 10.65
N THR A 50 -11.09 -35.06 11.58
CA THR A 50 -10.62 -35.18 12.97
C THR A 50 -9.52 -36.24 13.12
N GLU A 51 -8.85 -36.27 14.28
CA GLU A 51 -7.84 -37.29 14.55
C GLU A 51 -8.41 -38.70 14.35
N ASN A 52 -7.98 -39.38 13.29
CA ASN A 52 -8.46 -40.71 12.94
C ASN A 52 -7.32 -41.73 13.00
N SER A 53 -7.66 -42.96 13.37
CA SER A 53 -6.75 -44.09 13.40
C SER A 53 -7.18 -45.20 12.45
N CYS A 54 -7.89 -44.83 11.37
CA CYS A 54 -8.49 -45.79 10.44
C CYS A 54 -7.42 -46.63 9.72
N LEU A 55 -7.63 -47.94 9.65
CA LEU A 55 -6.77 -48.85 8.89
C LEU A 55 -6.90 -48.57 7.38
N LEU A 56 -5.82 -48.11 6.76
CA LEU A 56 -5.81 -47.63 5.37
C LEU A 56 -6.21 -48.71 4.36
N THR A 57 -5.71 -49.95 4.49
CA THR A 57 -5.97 -51.03 3.52
C THR A 57 -7.45 -51.41 3.45
N ASP A 58 -8.08 -51.53 4.61
CA ASP A 58 -9.46 -51.96 4.76
C ASP A 58 -10.45 -50.84 4.45
N SER A 59 -10.11 -49.62 4.88
CA SER A 59 -10.95 -48.44 4.70
C SER A 59 -10.91 -47.97 3.24
N ALA A 60 -9.76 -48.07 2.56
CA ALA A 60 -9.64 -47.72 1.15
C ALA A 60 -10.49 -48.61 0.25
N ALA A 61 -10.36 -49.93 0.38
CA ALA A 61 -11.14 -50.89 -0.40
C ALA A 61 -12.65 -50.74 -0.16
N TRP A 62 -13.05 -50.36 1.06
CA TRP A 62 -14.45 -50.14 1.38
C TRP A 62 -15.00 -48.83 0.80
N LEU A 63 -14.23 -47.74 0.85
CA LEU A 63 -14.61 -46.45 0.25
C LEU A 63 -14.70 -46.53 -1.27
N GLU A 64 -13.79 -47.26 -1.93
CA GLU A 64 -13.86 -47.52 -3.37
C GLU A 64 -15.13 -48.30 -3.74
N LYS A 65 -15.46 -49.35 -2.98
CA LYS A 65 -16.67 -50.15 -3.19
C LYS A 65 -17.95 -49.32 -3.11
N HIS A 66 -17.98 -48.34 -2.21
CA HIS A 66 -19.12 -47.44 -2.02
C HIS A 66 -19.02 -46.15 -2.86
N LYS A 67 -18.01 -46.04 -3.75
CA LYS A 67 -17.77 -44.88 -4.63
C LYS A 67 -17.61 -43.54 -3.89
N LYS A 68 -17.03 -43.58 -2.69
CA LYS A 68 -16.73 -42.41 -1.85
C LYS A 68 -15.27 -42.00 -2.01
N TYR A 69 -14.93 -41.49 -3.18
CA TYR A 69 -13.56 -41.18 -3.58
C TYR A 69 -13.04 -39.89 -2.95
N PHE A 70 -13.89 -38.91 -2.65
CA PHE A 70 -13.48 -37.71 -1.91
C PHE A 70 -13.01 -38.07 -0.49
N ALA A 71 -13.80 -38.87 0.23
CA ALA A 71 -13.47 -39.41 1.55
C ALA A 71 -12.20 -40.28 1.52
N LEU A 72 -11.99 -41.03 0.43
CA LEU A 72 -10.75 -41.78 0.23
C LEU A 72 -9.53 -40.86 0.11
N GLY A 73 -9.65 -39.74 -0.59
CA GLY A 73 -8.57 -38.75 -0.65
C GLY A 73 -8.25 -38.12 0.70
N LEU A 74 -9.27 -37.84 1.54
CA LEU A 74 -9.05 -37.38 2.92
C LEU A 74 -8.31 -38.42 3.78
N LEU A 75 -8.65 -39.70 3.61
CA LEU A 75 -7.95 -40.80 4.28
C LEU A 75 -6.49 -40.91 3.84
N TYR A 76 -6.20 -40.71 2.55
CA TYR A 76 -4.83 -40.66 2.05
C TYR A 76 -4.05 -39.48 2.59
N HIS A 77 -4.67 -38.29 2.67
CA HIS A 77 -4.05 -37.10 3.27
C HIS A 77 -3.68 -37.34 4.74
N TYR A 78 -4.61 -37.87 5.54
CA TYR A 78 -4.36 -38.14 6.96
C TYR A 78 -3.21 -39.15 7.18
N ASN A 79 -2.98 -40.05 6.22
CA ASN A 79 -1.88 -41.02 6.24
C ASN A 79 -0.59 -40.50 5.57
N ASN A 80 -0.43 -39.18 5.39
CA ASN A 80 0.71 -38.53 4.74
C ASN A 80 0.95 -38.98 3.29
N GLN A 81 -0.08 -39.44 2.58
CA GLN A 81 -0.04 -39.81 1.16
C GLN A 81 -0.68 -38.72 0.28
N ASP A 82 -0.23 -37.49 0.43
CA ASP A 82 -0.79 -36.30 -0.23
C ASP A 82 -0.77 -36.40 -1.77
N ALA A 83 0.28 -37.03 -2.33
CA ALA A 83 0.38 -37.22 -3.78
C ALA A 83 -0.74 -38.09 -4.35
N ALA A 84 -1.13 -39.15 -3.63
CA ALA A 84 -2.22 -40.03 -4.01
C ALA A 84 -3.58 -39.37 -3.76
N ALA A 85 -3.72 -38.62 -2.66
CA ALA A 85 -4.91 -37.84 -2.34
C ALA A 85 -5.24 -36.82 -3.44
N VAL A 86 -4.26 -35.98 -3.81
CA VAL A 86 -4.44 -34.96 -4.85
C VAL A 86 -4.68 -35.61 -6.21
N GLN A 87 -3.98 -36.70 -6.56
CA GLN A 87 -4.24 -37.41 -7.82
C GLN A 87 -5.69 -37.90 -7.90
N LEU A 88 -6.21 -38.45 -6.80
CA LEU A 88 -7.58 -38.93 -6.75
C LEU A 88 -8.58 -37.77 -6.88
N TRP A 89 -8.37 -36.66 -6.18
CA TRP A 89 -9.23 -35.48 -6.31
C TRP A 89 -9.16 -34.85 -7.70
N VAL A 90 -7.99 -34.81 -8.32
CA VAL A 90 -7.80 -34.33 -9.71
C VAL A 90 -8.59 -35.20 -10.69
N ASN A 91 -8.56 -36.53 -10.53
CA ASN A 91 -9.34 -37.45 -11.36
C ASN A 91 -10.85 -37.25 -11.18
N ILE A 92 -11.32 -36.92 -9.97
CA ILE A 92 -12.72 -36.59 -9.72
C ILE A 92 -13.09 -35.28 -10.44
N VAL A 93 -12.27 -34.23 -10.30
CA VAL A 93 -12.52 -32.92 -10.92
C VAL A 93 -12.44 -32.98 -12.46
N ASN A 94 -11.57 -33.82 -13.01
CA ASN A 94 -11.49 -34.04 -14.46
C ASN A 94 -12.69 -34.82 -15.02
N GLY A 95 -13.48 -35.48 -14.15
CA GLY A 95 -14.63 -36.28 -14.54
C GLY A 95 -14.30 -37.74 -14.86
N ASP A 96 -13.06 -38.19 -14.61
CA ASP A 96 -12.64 -39.59 -14.78
C ASP A 96 -13.31 -40.50 -13.73
N ILE A 97 -13.62 -39.92 -12.56
CA ILE A 97 -14.28 -40.58 -11.45
C ILE A 97 -15.48 -39.74 -11.03
N HIS A 98 -16.67 -40.35 -10.99
CA HIS A 98 -17.87 -39.66 -10.52
C HIS A 98 -17.99 -39.75 -9.00
N ASP A 99 -17.82 -38.61 -8.34
CA ASP A 99 -18.15 -38.41 -6.94
C ASP A 99 -18.87 -37.06 -6.79
N SER A 100 -20.14 -37.09 -6.38
CA SER A 100 -20.97 -35.89 -6.18
C SER A 100 -21.01 -35.42 -4.73
N THR A 101 -20.11 -35.91 -3.88
CA THR A 101 -20.08 -35.58 -2.45
C THR A 101 -19.82 -34.09 -2.21
N ARG A 102 -19.11 -33.41 -3.12
CA ARG A 102 -18.75 -32.00 -2.98
C ARG A 102 -18.73 -31.27 -4.34
N SER A 103 -19.42 -30.14 -4.44
CA SER A 103 -19.49 -29.32 -5.66
C SER A 103 -18.30 -28.37 -5.82
N ASP A 104 -17.69 -27.94 -4.72
CA ASP A 104 -16.55 -27.03 -4.61
C ASP A 104 -15.20 -27.77 -4.53
N LEU A 105 -15.13 -29.02 -5.00
CA LEU A 105 -13.92 -29.85 -4.89
C LEU A 105 -12.70 -29.20 -5.54
N TYR A 106 -12.89 -28.47 -6.65
CA TYR A 106 -11.81 -27.75 -7.30
C TYR A 106 -11.20 -26.67 -6.39
N GLU A 107 -12.02 -25.83 -5.76
CA GLU A 107 -11.56 -24.80 -4.81
C GLU A 107 -10.87 -25.44 -3.61
N TYR A 108 -11.42 -26.54 -3.10
CA TYR A 108 -10.81 -27.29 -2.00
C TYR A 108 -9.41 -27.83 -2.35
N VAL A 109 -9.22 -28.39 -3.55
CA VAL A 109 -7.89 -28.88 -3.99
C VAL A 109 -6.91 -27.73 -4.10
N ILE A 110 -7.35 -26.56 -4.56
CA ILE A 110 -6.52 -25.36 -4.65
C ILE A 110 -6.13 -24.84 -3.26
N ASP A 111 -7.06 -24.77 -2.32
CA ASP A 111 -6.78 -24.40 -0.94
C ASP A 111 -5.82 -25.41 -0.30
N PHE A 112 -6.04 -26.71 -0.52
CA PHE A 112 -5.14 -27.77 -0.05
C PHE A 112 -3.71 -27.60 -0.58
N LEU A 113 -3.55 -27.39 -1.90
CA LEU A 113 -2.25 -27.13 -2.51
C LEU A 113 -1.63 -25.81 -2.02
N THR A 114 -2.45 -24.82 -1.66
CA THR A 114 -1.98 -23.55 -1.10
C THR A 114 -1.30 -23.78 0.25
N TYR A 115 -1.89 -24.60 1.13
CA TYR A 115 -1.35 -24.89 2.47
C TYR A 115 -0.39 -26.09 2.53
N SER A 116 -0.16 -26.79 1.43
CA SER A 116 0.78 -27.92 1.38
C SER A 116 2.23 -27.46 1.50
N SER A 117 3.03 -28.20 2.27
CA SER A 117 4.48 -28.01 2.44
C SER A 117 5.31 -28.66 1.32
N ASP A 118 4.72 -29.57 0.52
CA ASP A 118 5.42 -30.25 -0.56
C ASP A 118 5.45 -29.40 -1.85
N GLN A 119 6.61 -28.80 -2.12
CA GLN A 119 6.83 -27.97 -3.30
C GLN A 119 6.77 -28.76 -4.62
N GLU A 120 7.22 -30.02 -4.66
CA GLU A 120 7.21 -30.83 -5.89
C GLU A 120 5.78 -31.18 -6.29
N LEU A 121 4.95 -31.53 -5.30
CA LEU A 121 3.53 -31.79 -5.49
C LEU A 121 2.82 -30.59 -6.10
N VAL A 122 3.07 -29.42 -5.54
CA VAL A 122 2.51 -28.16 -6.04
C VAL A 122 2.92 -27.90 -7.48
N TRP A 123 4.20 -28.02 -7.82
CA TRP A 123 4.68 -27.77 -9.18
C TRP A 123 4.06 -28.74 -10.18
N LYS A 124 3.88 -30.02 -9.80
CA LYS A 124 3.25 -31.04 -10.63
C LYS A 124 1.80 -30.70 -10.96
N TYR A 125 1.04 -30.17 -10.01
CA TYR A 125 -0.39 -29.86 -10.18
C TYR A 125 -0.68 -28.39 -10.51
N ALA A 126 0.33 -27.51 -10.49
CA ALA A 126 0.18 -26.11 -10.85
C ALA A 126 -0.28 -25.91 -12.31
N ASP A 127 0.31 -26.66 -13.25
CA ASP A 127 -0.10 -26.58 -14.67
C ASP A 127 -1.56 -27.06 -14.85
N TRP A 128 -1.96 -28.11 -14.14
CA TRP A 128 -3.35 -28.59 -14.15
C TRP A 128 -4.33 -27.55 -13.59
N ALA A 129 -3.99 -26.92 -12.46
CA ALA A 129 -4.80 -25.87 -11.84
C ALA A 129 -4.99 -24.69 -12.80
N LEU A 130 -3.91 -24.23 -13.43
CA LEU A 130 -3.93 -23.11 -14.36
C LEU A 130 -4.68 -23.42 -15.66
N GLN A 131 -4.60 -24.66 -16.18
CA GLN A 131 -5.37 -25.08 -17.36
C GLN A 131 -6.88 -25.10 -17.13
N LYS A 132 -7.32 -25.47 -15.91
CA LYS A 132 -8.75 -25.53 -15.58
C LYS A 132 -9.35 -24.16 -15.33
N SER A 133 -8.70 -23.34 -14.50
CA SER A 133 -9.11 -21.97 -14.27
C SER A 133 -7.91 -21.12 -13.89
N GLU A 134 -7.55 -20.20 -14.79
CA GLU A 134 -6.47 -19.23 -14.57
C GLU A 134 -6.67 -18.40 -13.31
N GLU A 135 -7.92 -18.03 -13.02
CA GLU A 135 -8.23 -17.12 -11.91
C GLU A 135 -8.06 -17.76 -10.54
N VAL A 136 -8.52 -19.00 -10.39
CA VAL A 136 -8.48 -19.75 -9.13
C VAL A 136 -7.12 -20.43 -8.99
N GLY A 137 -6.53 -20.92 -10.09
CA GLY A 137 -5.23 -21.60 -10.06
C GLY A 137 -4.08 -20.71 -9.58
N VAL A 138 -4.14 -19.39 -9.81
CA VAL A 138 -3.14 -18.44 -9.29
C VAL A 138 -3.18 -18.31 -7.76
N GLN A 139 -4.31 -18.65 -7.12
CA GLN A 139 -4.44 -18.58 -5.67
C GLN A 139 -3.43 -19.48 -4.95
N VAL A 140 -3.05 -20.59 -5.59
CA VAL A 140 -1.99 -21.50 -5.13
C VAL A 140 -0.69 -20.74 -4.86
N PHE A 141 -0.39 -19.70 -5.63
CA PHE A 141 0.83 -18.91 -5.49
C PHE A 141 0.64 -17.60 -4.70
N THR A 142 -0.56 -17.01 -4.70
CA THR A 142 -0.81 -15.70 -4.06
C THR A 142 -1.20 -15.81 -2.58
N LYS A 143 -1.98 -16.83 -2.19
CA LYS A 143 -2.50 -16.97 -0.82
C LYS A 143 -1.56 -17.68 0.16
N ARG A 144 -0.38 -18.10 -0.29
CA ARG A 144 0.60 -18.78 0.58
C ARG A 144 1.13 -17.87 1.69
N HIS A 145 1.01 -18.33 2.93
CA HIS A 145 1.61 -17.69 4.11
C HIS A 145 3.14 -17.85 4.06
N LEU A 146 3.86 -16.74 4.14
CA LEU A 146 5.32 -16.65 3.98
C LEU A 146 6.10 -16.83 5.29
N GLU A 147 5.51 -17.38 6.35
CA GLU A 147 6.18 -17.45 7.66
C GLU A 147 7.42 -18.37 7.65
N GLU A 148 7.60 -19.17 6.60
CA GLU A 148 8.80 -19.99 6.40
C GLU A 148 9.59 -19.51 5.17
N GLU A 149 10.55 -18.61 5.39
CA GLU A 149 11.49 -18.11 4.36
C GLU A 149 12.25 -19.25 3.63
N GLN A 150 12.27 -20.47 4.20
CA GLN A 150 12.94 -21.65 3.66
C GLN A 150 12.13 -22.40 2.56
N ASN A 151 10.81 -22.20 2.47
CA ASN A 151 9.91 -22.84 1.50
C ASN A 151 9.31 -21.84 0.49
N SER A 152 9.97 -20.69 0.30
CA SER A 152 9.48 -19.66 -0.61
C SER A 152 9.79 -20.01 -2.07
N PHE A 153 8.74 -20.16 -2.88
CA PHE A 153 8.87 -20.29 -4.33
C PHE A 153 9.54 -19.04 -4.89
N ASN A 154 10.54 -19.21 -5.75
CA ASN A 154 11.14 -18.08 -6.44
C ASN A 154 10.11 -17.46 -7.40
N PRO A 155 9.78 -16.16 -7.27
CA PRO A 155 8.81 -15.51 -8.15
C PRO A 155 9.16 -15.61 -9.64
N ASP A 156 10.45 -15.67 -9.99
CA ASP A 156 10.91 -15.74 -11.38
C ASP A 156 10.57 -17.08 -12.05
N ASP A 157 10.60 -18.18 -11.28
CA ASP A 157 10.21 -19.51 -11.74
C ASP A 157 8.69 -19.59 -11.94
N ILE A 158 7.92 -18.98 -11.02
CA ILE A 158 6.46 -18.87 -11.14
C ILE A 158 6.10 -18.06 -12.39
N LEU A 159 6.74 -16.90 -12.60
CA LEU A 159 6.53 -16.09 -13.80
C LEU A 159 6.80 -16.87 -15.08
N THR A 160 7.83 -17.73 -15.09
CA THR A 160 8.15 -18.58 -16.25
C THR A 160 7.04 -19.60 -16.54
N CYS A 161 6.43 -20.18 -15.51
CA CYS A 161 5.27 -21.06 -15.65
C CYS A 161 4.03 -20.28 -16.14
N LEU A 162 3.78 -19.12 -15.56
CA LEU A 162 2.62 -18.28 -15.85
C LEU A 162 2.66 -17.60 -17.23
N LYS A 163 3.81 -17.54 -17.91
CA LYS A 163 3.89 -17.03 -19.30
C LYS A 163 2.92 -17.70 -20.28
N LYS A 164 2.49 -18.93 -20.00
CA LYS A 164 1.51 -19.67 -20.81
C LYS A 164 0.06 -19.20 -20.61
N TYR A 165 -0.23 -18.53 -19.49
CA TYR A 165 -1.57 -18.20 -19.00
C TYR A 165 -1.65 -16.68 -18.72
N PRO A 166 -2.13 -15.87 -19.68
CA PRO A 166 -1.99 -14.42 -19.62
C PRO A 166 -2.83 -13.75 -18.53
N ASP A 167 -4.01 -14.29 -18.18
CA ASP A 167 -4.86 -13.71 -17.13
C ASP A 167 -4.31 -14.05 -15.76
N ALA A 168 -3.84 -15.29 -15.60
CA ALA A 168 -3.14 -15.72 -14.40
C ALA A 168 -1.88 -14.89 -14.11
N LEU A 169 -1.07 -14.63 -15.15
CA LEU A 169 0.14 -13.83 -15.08
C LEU A 169 -0.14 -12.40 -14.59
N VAL A 170 -1.20 -11.76 -15.09
CA VAL A 170 -1.59 -10.41 -14.65
C VAL A 170 -1.98 -10.41 -13.18
N LYS A 171 -2.82 -11.35 -12.72
CA LYS A 171 -3.23 -11.43 -11.31
C LYS A 171 -2.07 -11.67 -10.36
N TYR A 172 -1.12 -12.52 -10.75
CA TYR A 172 0.08 -12.77 -9.95
C TYR A 172 0.97 -11.52 -9.87
N LEU A 173 1.18 -10.82 -10.98
CA LEU A 173 1.94 -9.56 -10.99
C LEU A 173 1.24 -8.43 -10.22
N GLU A 174 -0.10 -8.34 -10.30
CA GLU A 174 -0.92 -7.44 -9.47
C GLU A 174 -0.65 -7.71 -7.99
N HIS A 175 -0.68 -8.97 -7.55
CA HIS A 175 -0.37 -9.35 -6.17
C HIS A 175 1.07 -8.97 -5.77
N LEU A 176 2.07 -9.24 -6.63
CA LEU A 176 3.47 -8.88 -6.35
C LEU A 176 3.69 -7.36 -6.23
N VAL A 177 3.01 -6.57 -7.07
CA VAL A 177 3.20 -5.11 -7.15
C VAL A 177 2.34 -4.36 -6.14
N MET A 178 1.07 -4.73 -5.97
CA MET A 178 0.10 -3.99 -5.15
C MET A 178 0.05 -4.49 -3.71
N ASP A 179 -0.07 -5.82 -3.52
CA ASP A 179 -0.22 -6.40 -2.19
C ASP A 179 1.15 -6.55 -1.50
N ARG A 180 2.13 -7.13 -2.19
CA ARG A 180 3.50 -7.32 -1.66
C ARG A 180 4.38 -6.08 -1.80
N LYS A 181 3.99 -5.09 -2.61
CA LYS A 181 4.72 -3.83 -2.83
C LYS A 181 6.19 -4.01 -3.22
N LEU A 182 6.51 -5.07 -3.95
CA LEU A 182 7.89 -5.34 -4.37
C LEU A 182 8.37 -4.25 -5.35
N GLN A 183 9.51 -3.64 -5.06
CA GLN A 183 10.10 -2.56 -5.86
C GLN A 183 11.09 -3.09 -6.91
N ARG A 184 10.71 -4.14 -7.66
CA ARG A 184 11.52 -4.66 -8.77
C ARG A 184 11.05 -4.09 -10.10
N GLU A 185 11.92 -3.35 -10.78
CA GLU A 185 11.67 -2.69 -12.07
C GLU A 185 11.06 -3.59 -13.15
N GLU A 186 11.52 -4.85 -13.22
CA GLU A 186 11.06 -5.83 -14.21
C GLU A 186 9.57 -6.15 -14.04
N TYR A 187 9.09 -6.31 -12.81
CA TYR A 187 7.69 -6.68 -12.55
C TYR A 187 6.73 -5.55 -12.88
N HIS A 188 7.08 -4.32 -12.49
CA HIS A 188 6.26 -3.14 -12.80
C HIS A 188 6.22 -2.88 -14.30
N THR A 189 7.37 -3.01 -14.98
CA THR A 189 7.43 -2.86 -16.44
C THR A 189 6.64 -3.95 -17.15
N HIS A 190 6.74 -5.20 -16.71
CA HIS A 190 6.03 -6.31 -17.33
C HIS A 190 4.50 -6.21 -17.14
N LEU A 191 4.04 -5.86 -15.94
CA LEU A 191 2.63 -5.62 -15.65
C LEU A 191 2.07 -4.47 -16.51
N ALA A 192 2.81 -3.36 -16.62
CA ALA A 192 2.40 -2.23 -17.46
C ALA A 192 2.28 -2.62 -18.95
N VAL A 193 3.20 -3.46 -19.45
CA VAL A 193 3.13 -3.99 -20.82
C VAL A 193 1.91 -4.88 -21.01
N LEU A 194 1.62 -5.78 -20.07
CA LEU A 194 0.46 -6.68 -20.18
C LEU A 194 -0.86 -5.89 -20.17
N TYR A 195 -0.99 -4.87 -19.31
CA TYR A 195 -2.14 -3.99 -19.35
C TYR A 195 -2.22 -3.22 -20.66
N LEU A 196 -1.10 -2.70 -21.17
CA LEU A 196 -1.07 -2.02 -22.46
C LEU A 196 -1.54 -2.95 -23.59
N ASP A 197 -1.03 -4.17 -23.65
CA ASP A 197 -1.39 -5.15 -24.66
C ASP A 197 -2.89 -5.52 -24.56
N LYS A 198 -3.42 -5.70 -23.34
CA LYS A 198 -4.87 -5.90 -23.10
C LYS A 198 -5.71 -4.72 -23.58
N VAL A 199 -5.30 -3.48 -23.30
CA VAL A 199 -5.99 -2.27 -23.76
C VAL A 199 -5.96 -2.15 -25.27
N LEU A 200 -4.87 -2.54 -25.92
CA LEU A 200 -4.76 -2.54 -27.39
C LEU A 200 -5.64 -3.62 -28.04
N GLN A 201 -5.75 -4.80 -27.42
CA GLN A 201 -6.59 -5.91 -27.91
C GLN A 201 -8.09 -5.65 -27.71
N GLN A 202 -8.48 -4.97 -26.63
CA GLN A 202 -9.88 -4.67 -26.31
C GLN A 202 -10.47 -3.53 -27.14
N ARG A 203 -9.73 -2.94 -28.08
CA ARG A 203 -10.28 -1.90 -28.95
C ARG A 203 -11.23 -2.49 -29.97
N PRO A 204 -12.52 -2.12 -29.95
CA PRO A 204 -13.37 -2.39 -31.09
C PRO A 204 -12.84 -1.61 -32.29
N SER A 205 -12.95 -2.23 -33.46
CA SER A 205 -12.88 -1.56 -34.76
C SER A 205 -13.65 -0.23 -34.68
N ALA A 206 -13.12 0.82 -35.32
CA ALA A 206 -13.42 2.25 -35.18
C ALA A 206 -14.88 2.76 -35.14
N ASP A 207 -15.91 1.91 -35.05
CA ASP A 207 -17.33 2.25 -35.19
C ASP A 207 -18.16 2.24 -33.88
N SER A 208 -17.62 1.87 -32.70
CA SER A 208 -18.37 2.04 -31.44
C SER A 208 -17.97 3.33 -30.73
N MET A 209 -18.73 4.40 -30.97
CA MET A 209 -18.67 5.64 -30.19
C MET A 209 -19.23 5.43 -28.77
N GLY A 210 -18.43 4.76 -27.94
CA GLY A 210 -18.67 4.57 -26.51
C GLY A 210 -17.37 4.78 -25.75
N THR A 211 -17.24 5.95 -25.13
CA THR A 211 -16.09 6.41 -24.34
C THR A 211 -16.01 5.71 -22.99
N GLU A 212 -16.19 4.39 -22.93
CA GLU A 212 -16.03 3.66 -21.68
C GLU A 212 -14.56 3.31 -21.51
N VAL A 213 -13.92 3.93 -20.51
CA VAL A 213 -12.59 3.54 -20.07
C VAL A 213 -12.68 2.08 -19.63
N THR A 214 -12.02 1.19 -20.36
CA THR A 214 -12.00 -0.23 -19.98
C THR A 214 -11.37 -0.38 -18.60
N GLU A 215 -11.81 -1.37 -17.83
CA GLU A 215 -11.23 -1.66 -16.51
C GLU A 215 -9.70 -1.83 -16.61
N ALA A 216 -9.21 -2.46 -17.69
CA ALA A 216 -7.79 -2.60 -18.00
C ALA A 216 -7.09 -1.24 -18.20
N GLN A 217 -7.74 -0.27 -18.86
CA GLN A 217 -7.20 1.06 -19.06
C GLN A 217 -7.17 1.87 -17.75
N ALA A 218 -8.19 1.74 -16.90
CA ALA A 218 -8.18 2.35 -15.57
C ALA A 218 -7.05 1.77 -14.69
N LYS A 219 -6.87 0.43 -14.70
CA LYS A 219 -5.77 -0.25 -13.99
C LYS A 219 -4.40 0.18 -14.51
N LEU A 220 -4.24 0.32 -15.83
CA LEU A 220 -3.00 0.83 -16.43
C LEU A 220 -2.69 2.25 -15.94
N ARG A 221 -3.66 3.18 -16.03
CA ARG A 221 -3.48 4.57 -15.56
C ARG A 221 -3.13 4.62 -14.09
N HIS A 222 -3.80 3.83 -13.26
CA HIS A 222 -3.52 3.75 -11.83
C HIS A 222 -2.09 3.28 -11.54
N LEU A 223 -1.65 2.20 -12.20
CA LEU A 223 -0.28 1.69 -12.07
C LEU A 223 0.75 2.74 -12.50
N LEU A 224 0.54 3.38 -13.66
CA LEU A 224 1.45 4.40 -14.18
C LEU A 224 1.54 5.62 -13.24
N GLN A 225 0.43 6.00 -12.60
CA GLN A 225 0.41 7.11 -11.66
C GLN A 225 1.11 6.78 -10.34
N LYS A 226 0.82 5.61 -9.75
CA LYS A 226 1.28 5.23 -8.41
C LYS A 226 2.69 4.66 -8.35
N SER A 227 3.13 3.94 -9.39
CA SER A 227 4.49 3.39 -9.43
C SER A 227 5.46 4.36 -10.11
N ASP A 228 6.70 4.40 -9.63
CA ASP A 228 7.83 5.12 -10.25
C ASP A 228 8.95 4.17 -10.71
N VAL A 229 8.76 2.86 -10.55
CA VAL A 229 9.85 1.86 -10.67
C VAL A 229 9.92 1.21 -12.05
N TYR A 230 8.92 1.41 -12.92
CA TYR A 230 8.93 0.86 -14.28
C TYR A 230 9.81 1.64 -15.26
N ARG A 231 10.21 0.99 -16.36
CA ARG A 231 10.96 1.62 -17.46
C ARG A 231 10.08 2.56 -18.29
N VAL A 232 10.04 3.83 -17.89
CA VAL A 232 9.23 4.87 -18.56
C VAL A 232 9.56 5.00 -20.05
N ARG A 233 10.85 5.02 -20.42
CA ARG A 233 11.28 5.16 -21.83
C ARG A 233 10.81 4.01 -22.72
N PHE A 234 10.89 2.78 -22.21
CA PHE A 234 10.46 1.58 -22.92
C PHE A 234 8.94 1.58 -23.16
N LEU A 235 8.15 1.96 -22.14
CA LEU A 235 6.70 2.08 -22.31
C LEU A 235 6.33 3.22 -23.27
N MET A 236 7.07 4.33 -23.25
CA MET A 236 6.83 5.45 -24.17
C MET A 236 6.97 5.02 -25.64
N GLU A 237 8.03 4.28 -25.98
CA GLU A 237 8.24 3.77 -27.35
C GLU A 237 7.08 2.88 -27.82
N LYS A 238 6.55 2.03 -26.93
CA LYS A 238 5.38 1.19 -27.24
C LYS A 238 4.10 2.01 -27.42
N VAL A 239 3.92 3.06 -26.62
CA VAL A 239 2.70 3.89 -26.64
C VAL A 239 2.73 4.92 -27.79
N GLN A 240 3.91 5.28 -28.32
CA GLN A 240 4.04 6.28 -29.40
C GLN A 240 3.25 5.93 -30.68
N GLY A 241 3.05 4.64 -30.97
CA GLY A 241 2.23 4.16 -32.09
C GLY A 241 0.74 3.97 -31.76
N ALA A 242 0.34 4.14 -30.50
CA ALA A 242 -1.02 3.92 -30.03
C ALA A 242 -1.76 5.24 -29.78
N SER A 243 -3.05 5.29 -30.12
CA SER A 243 -3.92 6.44 -29.80
C SER A 243 -4.29 6.50 -28.30
N LEU A 244 -3.31 6.62 -27.41
CA LEU A 244 -3.45 6.64 -25.95
C LEU A 244 -2.90 7.96 -25.36
N PRO A 245 -3.58 9.10 -25.60
CA PRO A 245 -3.04 10.41 -25.23
C PRO A 245 -2.95 10.63 -23.72
N MET A 246 -3.87 10.09 -22.92
CA MET A 246 -3.84 10.24 -21.45
C MET A 246 -2.63 9.53 -20.84
N GLU A 247 -2.38 8.30 -21.26
CA GLU A 247 -1.24 7.48 -20.81
C GLU A 247 0.08 8.11 -21.26
N ARG A 248 0.15 8.67 -22.49
CA ARG A 248 1.30 9.46 -22.97
C ARG A 248 1.57 10.66 -22.07
N ALA A 249 0.54 11.42 -21.69
CA ALA A 249 0.70 12.57 -20.82
C ALA A 249 1.26 12.16 -19.44
N ILE A 250 0.75 11.07 -18.86
CA ILE A 250 1.26 10.51 -17.60
C ILE A 250 2.74 10.13 -17.73
N LEU A 251 3.13 9.43 -18.80
CA LEU A 251 4.51 9.01 -19.05
C LEU A 251 5.45 10.21 -19.29
N HIS A 252 5.04 11.22 -20.05
CA HIS A 252 5.82 12.45 -20.22
C HIS A 252 6.00 13.19 -18.89
N GLY A 253 4.98 13.18 -18.02
CA GLY A 253 5.11 13.72 -16.67
C GLY A 253 6.10 12.98 -15.79
N LYS A 254 6.22 11.66 -15.97
CA LYS A 254 7.24 10.84 -15.28
C LYS A 254 8.65 11.10 -15.81
N LEU A 255 8.79 11.51 -17.06
CA LEU A 255 10.06 11.97 -17.66
C LEU A 255 10.40 13.44 -17.34
N GLU A 256 9.61 14.12 -16.50
CA GLU A 256 9.72 15.57 -16.20
C GLU A 256 9.53 16.49 -17.42
N GLU A 257 8.96 15.96 -18.50
CA GLU A 257 8.61 16.73 -19.70
C GLU A 257 7.21 17.34 -19.56
N HIS A 258 7.01 18.17 -18.52
CA HIS A 258 5.71 18.70 -18.13
C HIS A 258 5.00 19.48 -19.22
N GLU A 259 5.74 20.29 -19.98
CA GLU A 259 5.18 21.07 -21.07
C GLU A 259 4.56 20.18 -22.15
N LYS A 260 5.21 19.07 -22.51
CA LYS A 260 4.66 18.10 -23.49
C LYS A 260 3.44 17.39 -22.93
N ALA A 261 3.49 16.96 -21.67
CA ALA A 261 2.37 16.31 -21.01
C ALA A 261 1.12 17.21 -20.98
N LEU A 262 1.28 18.46 -20.55
CA LEU A 262 0.20 19.45 -20.50
C LEU A 262 -0.32 19.80 -21.90
N ARG A 263 0.56 19.94 -22.91
CA ARG A 263 0.12 20.15 -24.30
C ARG A 263 -0.77 19.01 -24.81
N ILE A 264 -0.48 17.76 -24.46
CA ILE A 264 -1.32 16.61 -24.83
C ILE A 264 -2.69 16.72 -24.15
N LEU A 265 -2.74 17.01 -22.85
CA LEU A 265 -4.01 17.14 -22.10
C LEU A 265 -4.87 18.31 -22.64
N VAL A 266 -4.24 19.45 -22.91
CA VAL A 266 -4.94 20.68 -23.31
C VAL A 266 -5.31 20.70 -24.79
N HIS A 267 -4.40 20.33 -25.69
CA HIS A 267 -4.63 20.47 -27.13
C HIS A 267 -5.13 19.19 -27.81
N GLU A 268 -4.60 18.02 -27.44
CA GLU A 268 -5.03 16.74 -28.05
C GLU A 268 -6.31 16.22 -27.39
N LEU A 269 -6.36 16.15 -26.06
CA LEU A 269 -7.51 15.65 -25.31
C LEU A 269 -8.60 16.70 -25.07
N ARG A 270 -8.23 17.99 -25.02
CA ARG A 270 -9.12 19.10 -24.65
C ARG A 270 -9.84 18.88 -23.32
N ASP A 271 -9.16 18.20 -22.39
CA ASP A 271 -9.66 17.89 -21.07
C ASP A 271 -9.00 18.82 -20.04
N ILE A 272 -9.66 19.96 -19.81
CA ILE A 272 -9.25 20.99 -18.86
C ILE A 272 -9.12 20.43 -17.43
N PRO A 273 -10.14 19.73 -16.86
CA PRO A 273 -10.00 19.21 -15.50
C PRO A 273 -8.87 18.19 -15.38
N ALA A 274 -8.63 17.33 -16.39
CA ALA A 274 -7.51 16.41 -16.35
C ALA A 274 -6.13 17.12 -16.33
N ALA A 275 -6.01 18.31 -16.94
CA ALA A 275 -4.79 19.11 -16.89
C ALA A 275 -4.54 19.71 -15.49
N GLU A 276 -5.59 20.12 -14.79
CA GLU A 276 -5.49 20.57 -13.39
C GLU A 276 -5.16 19.41 -12.45
N ASP A 277 -5.84 18.27 -12.60
CA ASP A 277 -5.58 17.04 -11.85
C ASP A 277 -4.13 16.57 -12.04
N TYR A 278 -3.57 16.70 -13.24
CA TYR A 278 -2.17 16.39 -13.50
C TYR A 278 -1.22 17.28 -12.67
N CYS A 279 -1.48 18.58 -12.58
CA CYS A 279 -0.68 19.50 -11.78
C CYS A 279 -0.75 19.14 -10.29
N LEU A 280 -1.94 18.77 -9.80
CA LEU A 280 -2.13 18.32 -8.41
C LEU A 280 -1.40 17.00 -8.15
N TRP A 281 -1.56 16.00 -9.03
CA TRP A 281 -0.94 14.70 -8.91
C TRP A 281 0.60 14.77 -8.94
N ARG A 282 1.19 15.54 -9.85
CA ARG A 282 2.66 15.67 -9.94
C ARG A 282 3.27 16.49 -8.81
N SER A 283 2.51 17.40 -8.21
CA SER A 283 2.97 18.22 -7.09
C SER A 283 2.73 17.60 -5.71
N GLU A 284 2.02 16.47 -5.63
CA GLU A 284 1.74 15.78 -4.38
C GLU A 284 3.04 15.43 -3.63
N GLY A 285 3.17 15.91 -2.39
CA GLY A 285 4.34 15.67 -1.54
C GLY A 285 5.63 16.42 -1.92
N ARG A 286 5.59 17.32 -2.92
CA ARG A 286 6.73 18.15 -3.35
C ARG A 286 6.66 19.56 -2.76
N ASP A 287 7.72 20.35 -2.99
CA ASP A 287 7.81 21.76 -2.59
C ASP A 287 6.69 22.59 -3.27
N PRO A 288 6.01 23.50 -2.54
CA PRO A 288 5.11 24.48 -3.12
C PRO A 288 5.65 25.20 -4.37
N ALA A 289 6.94 25.53 -4.43
CA ALA A 289 7.54 26.20 -5.59
C ALA A 289 7.42 25.37 -6.87
N TYR A 290 7.55 24.04 -6.76
CA TYR A 290 7.42 23.12 -7.90
C TYR A 290 5.96 23.08 -8.40
N ARG A 291 5.00 23.09 -7.47
CA ARG A 291 3.58 23.18 -7.79
C ARG A 291 3.26 24.46 -8.55
N GLN A 292 3.73 25.60 -8.04
CA GLN A 292 3.57 26.90 -8.68
C GLN A 292 4.13 26.88 -10.12
N GLN A 293 5.30 26.30 -10.36
CA GLN A 293 5.88 26.18 -11.70
C GLN A 293 4.98 25.41 -12.68
N LEU A 294 4.37 24.31 -12.25
CA LEU A 294 3.44 23.53 -13.09
C LEU A 294 2.19 24.34 -13.45
N PHE A 295 1.59 25.01 -12.47
CA PHE A 295 0.42 25.88 -12.70
C PHE A 295 0.75 27.08 -13.60
N HIS A 296 1.92 27.69 -13.47
CA HIS A 296 2.37 28.75 -14.38
C HIS A 296 2.59 28.22 -15.81
N THR A 297 3.11 27.00 -15.95
CA THR A 297 3.27 26.35 -17.27
C THR A 297 1.90 26.11 -17.91
N LEU A 298 0.93 25.59 -17.14
CA LEU A 298 -0.44 25.39 -17.60
C LEU A 298 -1.11 26.70 -18.03
N LEU A 299 -0.98 27.76 -17.21
CA LEU A 299 -1.51 29.08 -17.54
C LEU A 299 -0.90 29.63 -18.83
N THR A 300 0.42 29.51 -19.00
CA THR A 300 1.12 29.96 -20.22
C THR A 300 0.62 29.21 -21.45
N LEU A 301 0.33 27.91 -21.32
CA LEU A 301 -0.26 27.11 -22.41
C LEU A 301 -1.68 27.57 -22.76
N TYR A 302 -2.52 27.90 -21.78
CA TYR A 302 -3.86 28.43 -22.03
C TYR A 302 -3.84 29.82 -22.69
N LEU A 303 -2.89 30.67 -22.31
CA LEU A 303 -2.76 32.04 -22.84
C LEU A 303 -1.99 32.12 -24.17
N SER A 304 -1.45 31.01 -24.66
CA SER A 304 -0.62 31.00 -25.88
C SER A 304 -1.42 31.41 -27.13
N PRO A 305 -0.88 32.28 -28.00
CA PRO A 305 -1.61 32.86 -29.15
C PRO A 305 -1.98 31.84 -30.23
N SER A 306 -1.32 30.68 -30.25
CA SER A 306 -1.66 29.53 -31.09
C SER A 306 -2.97 28.84 -30.68
N SER A 307 -3.55 29.20 -29.54
CA SER A 307 -4.71 28.56 -28.94
C SER A 307 -5.88 29.55 -28.79
N SER A 308 -6.30 30.17 -29.89
CA SER A 308 -7.38 31.18 -29.94
C SER A 308 -8.79 30.61 -29.69
N ALA A 309 -8.90 29.54 -28.89
CA ALA A 309 -10.17 28.96 -28.48
C ALA A 309 -10.72 29.75 -27.28
N PRO A 310 -11.96 30.25 -27.34
CA PRO A 310 -12.58 30.98 -26.22
C PRO A 310 -12.70 30.13 -24.96
N GLU A 311 -12.80 28.81 -25.10
CA GLU A 311 -12.86 27.84 -24.00
C GLU A 311 -11.61 27.89 -23.10
N LEU A 312 -10.42 28.05 -23.69
CA LEU A 312 -9.17 28.11 -22.93
C LEU A 312 -8.98 29.45 -22.21
N ALA A 313 -9.55 30.52 -22.74
CA ALA A 313 -9.58 31.80 -22.05
C ALA A 313 -10.46 31.72 -20.79
N VAL A 314 -11.62 31.05 -20.87
CA VAL A 314 -12.48 30.77 -19.71
C VAL A 314 -11.73 29.88 -18.70
N ALA A 315 -11.14 28.78 -19.17
CA ALA A 315 -10.35 27.87 -18.34
C ALA A 315 -9.19 28.59 -17.62
N ALA A 316 -8.50 29.52 -18.29
CA ALA A 316 -7.44 30.31 -17.67
C ALA A 316 -7.96 31.24 -16.57
N VAL A 317 -9.13 31.86 -16.76
CA VAL A 317 -9.78 32.68 -15.72
C VAL A 317 -10.20 31.80 -14.52
N ASP A 318 -10.79 30.65 -14.79
CA ASP A 318 -11.22 29.71 -13.75
C ASP A 318 -10.03 29.16 -12.96
N LEU A 319 -8.94 28.78 -13.65
CA LEU A 319 -7.68 28.34 -13.04
C LEU A 319 -7.13 29.39 -12.07
N LEU A 320 -7.07 30.66 -12.49
CA LEU A 320 -6.60 31.77 -11.65
C LEU A 320 -7.51 32.00 -10.43
N ASN A 321 -8.82 31.90 -10.61
CA ASN A 321 -9.78 32.15 -9.54
C ASN A 321 -9.84 31.00 -8.52
N HIS A 322 -9.72 29.75 -8.95
CA HIS A 322 -9.72 28.58 -8.06
C HIS A 322 -8.39 28.38 -7.34
N HIS A 323 -7.27 28.65 -8.01
CA HIS A 323 -5.93 28.37 -7.48
C HIS A 323 -5.10 29.64 -7.24
N ALA A 324 -5.73 30.71 -6.74
CA ALA A 324 -5.09 32.02 -6.57
C ALA A 324 -3.79 32.01 -5.73
N ALA A 325 -3.67 31.10 -4.75
CA ALA A 325 -2.48 30.96 -3.91
C ALA A 325 -1.28 30.33 -4.64
N GLU A 326 -1.51 29.66 -5.77
CA GLU A 326 -0.47 29.00 -6.58
C GLU A 326 0.22 29.95 -7.57
N PHE A 327 -0.24 31.20 -7.64
CA PHE A 327 0.21 32.19 -8.61
C PHE A 327 0.79 33.42 -7.93
N ASP A 328 1.94 33.88 -8.43
CA ASP A 328 2.47 35.19 -8.05
C ASP A 328 1.80 36.27 -8.92
N ALA A 329 0.94 37.08 -8.30
CA ALA A 329 0.24 38.16 -8.98
C ALA A 329 1.18 39.11 -9.73
N ALA A 330 2.41 39.34 -9.23
CA ALA A 330 3.37 40.22 -9.90
C ALA A 330 3.87 39.63 -11.24
N GLN A 331 3.97 38.31 -11.34
CA GLN A 331 4.43 37.59 -12.54
C GLN A 331 3.30 37.30 -13.52
N VAL A 332 2.09 37.04 -12.99
CA VAL A 332 0.93 36.69 -13.81
C VAL A 332 0.31 37.91 -14.50
N LEU A 333 0.19 39.04 -13.81
CA LEU A 333 -0.49 40.22 -14.36
C LEU A 333 0.07 40.72 -15.71
N PRO A 334 1.39 40.74 -15.94
CA PRO A 334 1.97 41.09 -17.24
C PRO A 334 1.64 40.10 -18.38
N LEU A 335 1.31 38.85 -18.06
CA LEU A 335 1.01 37.80 -19.05
C LEU A 335 -0.44 37.84 -19.51
N LEU A 336 -1.33 38.52 -18.78
CA LEU A 336 -2.76 38.51 -19.06
C LEU A 336 -3.11 39.39 -20.28
N PRO A 337 -4.05 38.95 -21.14
CA PRO A 337 -4.53 39.76 -22.23
C PRO A 337 -5.17 41.07 -21.73
N GLY A 338 -4.80 42.21 -22.34
CA GLY A 338 -5.39 43.51 -22.02
C GLY A 338 -6.88 43.64 -22.37
N SER A 339 -7.48 42.64 -23.04
CA SER A 339 -8.90 42.58 -23.35
C SER A 339 -9.77 42.12 -22.17
N TRP A 340 -9.16 41.56 -21.11
CA TRP A 340 -9.90 41.04 -19.96
C TRP A 340 -10.33 42.15 -19.00
N SER A 341 -11.56 42.07 -18.49
CA SER A 341 -12.03 43.01 -17.47
C SER A 341 -11.49 42.62 -16.10
N VAL A 342 -11.13 43.62 -15.30
CA VAL A 342 -10.64 43.41 -13.93
C VAL A 342 -11.68 42.67 -13.06
N GLN A 343 -12.97 42.84 -13.35
CA GLN A 343 -14.06 42.19 -12.63
C GLN A 343 -13.97 40.66 -12.68
N LEU A 344 -13.50 40.08 -13.80
CA LEU A 344 -13.32 38.63 -13.95
C LEU A 344 -12.20 38.08 -13.06
N LEU A 345 -11.22 38.92 -12.74
CA LEU A 345 -10.04 38.58 -11.96
C LEU A 345 -10.16 38.99 -10.49
N CYS A 346 -11.29 39.57 -10.08
CA CYS A 346 -11.51 40.00 -8.70
C CYS A 346 -11.26 38.89 -7.66
N PRO A 347 -11.75 37.64 -7.84
CA PRO A 347 -11.48 36.56 -6.90
C PRO A 347 -9.98 36.25 -6.79
N PHE A 348 -9.30 36.10 -7.92
CA PHE A 348 -7.86 35.92 -8.01
C PHE A 348 -7.08 37.03 -7.28
N LEU A 349 -7.34 38.30 -7.63
CA LEU A 349 -6.67 39.46 -7.03
C LEU A 349 -6.92 39.55 -5.53
N THR A 350 -8.15 39.26 -5.10
CA THR A 350 -8.50 39.24 -3.67
C THR A 350 -7.75 38.14 -2.94
N GLY A 351 -7.62 36.94 -3.54
CA GLY A 351 -6.85 35.82 -3.00
C GLY A 351 -5.36 36.16 -2.87
N ALA A 352 -4.72 36.54 -3.97
CA ALA A 352 -3.29 36.85 -3.98
C ALA A 352 -2.92 38.00 -3.02
N MET A 353 -3.74 39.05 -2.97
CA MET A 353 -3.53 40.15 -2.03
C MET A 353 -3.76 39.75 -0.58
N ARG A 354 -4.73 38.86 -0.31
CA ARG A 354 -5.01 38.37 1.05
C ARG A 354 -3.79 37.67 1.63
N ASP A 355 -3.12 36.82 0.86
CA ASP A 355 -1.94 36.08 1.32
C ASP A 355 -0.76 37.02 1.56
N SER A 356 -0.50 37.95 0.65
CA SER A 356 0.55 38.97 0.84
C SER A 356 0.29 39.84 2.08
N VAL A 357 -0.95 40.29 2.27
CA VAL A 357 -1.36 41.08 3.44
C VAL A 357 -1.28 40.27 4.73
N HIS A 358 -1.68 38.99 4.70
CA HIS A 358 -1.60 38.10 5.85
C HIS A 358 -0.14 37.88 6.27
N THR A 359 0.73 37.47 5.33
CA THR A 359 2.16 37.29 5.57
C THR A 359 2.79 38.54 6.16
N ARG A 360 2.48 39.72 5.61
CA ARG A 360 2.97 41.01 6.15
C ARG A 360 2.51 41.25 7.59
N ARG A 361 1.22 41.05 7.88
CA ARG A 361 0.66 41.28 9.22
C ARG A 361 1.25 40.28 10.23
N THR A 362 1.35 39.01 9.88
CA THR A 362 1.95 37.98 10.74
C THR A 362 3.43 38.27 11.02
N ALA A 363 4.19 38.68 10.00
CA ALA A 363 5.58 39.11 10.19
C ALA A 363 5.70 40.35 11.09
N GLN A 364 4.78 41.32 10.98
CA GLN A 364 4.73 42.48 11.88
C GLN A 364 4.45 42.09 13.33
N VAL A 365 3.54 41.14 13.56
CA VAL A 365 3.26 40.60 14.90
C VAL A 365 4.49 39.88 15.45
N ALA A 366 5.10 38.98 14.68
CA ALA A 366 6.31 38.26 15.07
C ALA A 366 7.46 39.23 15.42
N LEU A 367 7.65 40.27 14.59
CA LEU A 367 8.62 41.32 14.87
C LEU A 367 8.29 42.09 16.15
N GLY A 368 7.02 42.39 16.39
CA GLY A 368 6.55 43.04 17.62
C GLY A 368 6.85 42.21 18.87
N LEU A 369 6.58 40.91 18.81
CA LEU A 369 6.88 39.96 19.90
C LEU A 369 8.39 39.83 20.13
N ALA A 370 9.18 39.68 19.08
CA ALA A 370 10.64 39.62 19.20
C ALA A 370 11.21 40.91 19.81
N LYS A 371 10.65 42.08 19.46
CA LYS A 371 11.03 43.37 20.07
C LYS A 371 10.65 43.44 21.56
N SER A 372 9.48 42.95 21.95
CA SER A 372 9.05 42.98 23.36
C SER A 372 9.89 42.03 24.22
N GLU A 373 10.16 40.81 23.75
CA GLU A 373 11.08 39.88 24.41
C GLU A 373 12.47 40.48 24.57
N ASN A 374 13.01 41.09 23.50
CA ASN A 374 14.30 41.76 23.57
C ASN A 374 14.32 42.89 24.62
N LEU A 375 13.21 43.63 24.77
CA LEU A 375 13.08 44.67 25.78
C LEU A 375 13.03 44.09 27.20
N ILE A 376 12.29 43.00 27.42
CA ILE A 376 12.25 42.28 28.70
C ILE A 376 13.65 41.81 29.09
N TYR A 377 14.36 41.14 28.18
CA TYR A 377 15.73 40.69 28.43
C TYR A 377 16.69 41.86 28.71
N LYS A 378 16.53 42.99 28.03
CA LYS A 378 17.32 44.21 28.32
C LYS A 378 17.01 44.75 29.71
N TYR A 379 15.74 44.82 30.10
CA TYR A 379 15.32 45.24 31.43
C TYR A 379 15.89 44.32 32.51
N ASP A 380 15.77 43.00 32.33
CA ASP A 380 16.32 42.01 33.27
C ASP A 380 17.83 42.14 33.40
N LYS A 381 18.54 42.33 32.29
CA LYS A 381 19.98 42.60 32.29
C LYS A 381 20.32 43.89 33.06
N MET A 382 19.55 44.96 32.88
CA MET A 382 19.76 46.21 33.62
C MET A 382 19.45 46.04 35.11
N ARG A 383 18.37 45.36 35.47
CA ARG A 383 17.99 45.04 36.85
C ARG A 383 19.08 44.23 37.55
N LEU A 384 19.61 43.20 36.90
CA LEU A 384 20.72 42.39 37.43
C LEU A 384 22.01 43.23 37.57
N LYS A 385 22.34 44.09 36.60
CA LYS A 385 23.48 45.02 36.69
C LYS A 385 23.34 46.07 37.79
N GLY A 386 22.12 46.55 38.04
CA GLY A 386 21.84 47.53 39.09
C GLY A 386 21.81 46.94 40.49
N SER A 387 21.70 45.61 40.62
CA SER A 387 21.74 44.94 41.91
C SER A 387 23.18 44.94 42.47
N SER A 388 23.40 45.70 43.54
CA SER A 388 24.64 45.61 44.31
C SER A 388 24.52 44.49 45.34
N PHE A 389 25.60 43.75 45.55
CA PHE A 389 25.66 42.70 46.56
C PHE A 389 26.83 42.98 47.49
N ARG A 390 26.56 42.95 48.80
CA ARG A 390 27.60 43.13 49.81
C ARG A 390 28.12 41.76 50.22
N LEU A 391 29.41 41.53 49.98
CA LEU A 391 30.11 40.37 50.54
C LEU A 391 30.17 40.51 52.07
N SER A 392 29.82 39.44 52.77
CA SER A 392 30.05 39.29 54.21
C SER A 392 30.93 38.06 54.45
N ASP A 393 31.60 38.00 55.59
CA ASP A 393 32.55 36.94 55.95
C ASP A 393 31.92 35.54 56.05
N LYS A 394 30.58 35.46 56.00
CA LYS A 394 29.81 34.20 56.02
C LYS A 394 29.54 33.64 54.62
N ASN A 395 29.86 34.39 53.56
CA ASN A 395 29.64 33.94 52.19
C ASN A 395 30.76 33.00 51.76
N LEU A 396 30.39 31.79 51.35
CA LEU A 396 31.32 30.77 50.84
C LEU A 396 31.11 30.58 49.34
N CYS A 397 32.18 30.26 48.62
CA CYS A 397 32.11 29.90 47.21
C CYS A 397 31.31 28.61 47.03
N GLN A 398 30.31 28.59 46.14
CA GLN A 398 29.48 27.39 45.94
C GLN A 398 30.25 26.18 45.38
N THR A 399 31.36 26.42 44.67
CA THR A 399 32.16 25.35 44.05
C THR A 399 33.21 24.77 45.00
N CYS A 400 33.94 25.62 45.73
CA CYS A 400 35.05 25.18 46.60
C CYS A 400 34.76 25.31 48.11
N GLN A 401 33.62 25.86 48.49
CA GLN A 401 33.16 26.07 49.87
C GLN A 401 34.11 26.91 50.76
N ASN A 402 35.10 27.58 50.15
CA ASN A 402 36.02 28.48 50.86
C ASN A 402 35.47 29.92 50.93
N PRO A 403 35.81 30.70 51.97
CA PRO A 403 35.43 32.11 52.09
C PRO A 403 36.15 32.98 51.06
N PHE A 404 35.54 34.12 50.72
CA PHE A 404 36.12 35.10 49.80
C PHE A 404 37.11 36.01 50.52
N CYS A 405 38.41 35.86 50.23
CA CYS A 405 39.46 36.72 50.81
C CYS A 405 39.62 38.07 50.07
N GLU A 406 39.27 38.11 48.78
CA GLU A 406 39.32 39.31 47.95
C GLU A 406 37.90 39.75 47.56
N PRO A 407 37.65 41.05 47.33
CA PRO A 407 36.33 41.55 46.94
C PRO A 407 35.94 41.22 45.48
N VAL A 408 36.63 40.28 44.82
CA VAL A 408 36.40 39.90 43.42
C VAL A 408 35.70 38.55 43.36
N PHE A 409 34.50 38.50 42.79
CA PHE A 409 33.67 37.30 42.72
C PHE A 409 32.76 37.34 41.49
N VAL A 410 32.27 36.17 41.08
CA VAL A 410 31.26 36.02 40.02
C VAL A 410 29.96 35.57 40.66
N ARG A 411 28.85 36.22 40.29
CA ARG A 411 27.51 35.85 40.73
C ARG A 411 26.72 35.26 39.56
N TYR A 412 26.26 34.03 39.71
CA TYR A 412 25.40 33.37 38.73
C TYR A 412 23.95 33.88 38.82
N PRO A 413 23.13 33.72 37.75
CA PRO A 413 21.72 34.13 37.74
C PRO A 413 20.87 33.48 38.85
N ASN A 414 21.28 32.30 39.35
CA ASN A 414 20.63 31.61 40.47
C ASN A 414 20.97 32.22 41.85
N GLY A 415 21.76 33.29 41.89
CA GLY A 415 22.20 33.96 43.12
C GLY A 415 23.47 33.39 43.75
N GLY A 416 24.03 32.32 43.17
CA GLY A 416 25.25 31.67 43.64
C GLY A 416 26.51 32.51 43.47
N LEU A 417 27.40 32.48 44.46
CA LEU A 417 28.68 33.20 44.44
C LEU A 417 29.82 32.20 44.22
N VAL A 418 30.71 32.51 43.28
CA VAL A 418 31.92 31.72 43.02
C VAL A 418 33.14 32.61 42.85
N HIS A 419 34.33 32.08 43.15
CA HIS A 419 35.58 32.75 42.80
C HIS A 419 35.72 32.87 41.27
N THR A 420 36.41 33.90 40.80
CA THR A 420 36.72 34.09 39.37
C THR A 420 37.46 32.90 38.77
N HIS A 421 38.38 32.30 39.52
CA HIS A 421 39.10 31.09 39.10
C HIS A 421 38.18 29.86 39.05
N CYS A 422 37.29 29.68 40.03
CA CYS A 422 36.30 28.59 40.05
C CYS A 422 35.26 28.72 38.92
N ALA A 423 34.95 29.94 38.48
CA ALA A 423 34.10 30.18 37.32
C ALA A 423 34.81 29.85 35.98
N ALA A 424 36.14 30.01 35.92
CA ALA A 424 36.93 29.74 34.72
C ALA A 424 37.14 28.24 34.49
N SER A 425 37.18 27.43 35.55
CA SER A 425 37.16 25.97 35.47
C SER A 425 35.77 25.46 35.08
N ARG A 426 35.47 25.46 33.78
CA ARG A 426 34.17 25.12 33.14
C ARG A 426 33.72 23.66 33.33
N HIS A 427 33.46 23.22 34.55
CA HIS A 427 32.63 22.04 34.77
C HIS A 427 31.70 22.33 35.95
N MET A 428 30.39 22.30 35.69
CA MET A 428 29.25 22.56 36.58
C MET A 428 28.75 24.03 36.50
N ASP A 429 27.84 24.29 35.56
CA ASP A 429 26.79 25.28 35.82
C ASP A 429 26.09 24.85 37.12
N PRO A 430 26.04 25.68 38.17
CA PRO A 430 25.26 25.34 39.35
C PRO A 430 23.80 25.23 38.93
N SER A 431 23.28 23.99 38.97
CA SER A 431 21.94 23.56 38.57
C SER A 431 20.88 24.65 38.70
N SER A 432 20.19 24.94 37.58
CA SER A 432 19.02 25.82 37.53
C SER A 432 17.96 25.39 38.56
N PRO A 433 17.33 26.31 39.30
CA PRO A 433 16.07 25.98 39.97
C PRO A 433 15.04 25.61 38.90
N ARG A 434 14.34 24.49 39.07
CA ARG A 434 13.19 24.11 38.22
C ARG A 434 12.21 25.29 38.15
N PRO A 435 11.62 25.60 36.97
CA PRO A 435 10.58 26.60 36.90
C PRO A 435 9.40 26.13 37.76
N GLY A 436 9.15 26.84 38.87
CA GLY A 436 7.90 26.74 39.59
C GLY A 436 6.75 27.14 38.67
N ALA A 437 5.66 26.37 38.72
CA ALA A 437 4.44 26.64 37.99
C ALA A 437 4.02 28.10 38.16
N ARG A 438 3.78 28.78 37.03
CA ARG A 438 2.99 30.01 37.00
C ARG A 438 1.56 29.62 37.42
N THR A 439 1.11 30.10 38.57
CA THR A 439 -0.30 30.41 38.82
C THR A 439 -0.56 31.84 38.39
#